data_AF-A0A2N9Y6M8-F1
#
_entry.id   AF-A0A2N9Y6M8-F1
#
_cell.length_a   1.000
_cell.length_b   1.000
_cell.length_c   1.000
_cell.angle_alpha   90.00
_cell.angle_beta   90.00
_cell.angle_gamma   90.00
#
_symmetry.space_group_name_H-M   'P 1'
#
loop_
_entity.id
_entity.type
_entity.pdbx_description
1 polymer ?
#
loop_
_entity_poly.entity_id
_entity_poly.type
_entity_poly.pdbx_seq_one_letter_code
_entity_poly.pdbx_strand_id
1 'polypeptide(L)'
;MTTKPIYSKEWDSVIEADRRLVASKHNFRKTNNFFEKILLALNDQEQQQLALEWIRDEHFSDLELEILIPIIIDIAVDGNQDHLHYAREVLFNNAFNSNDIVRKKLTSMFDDFLNSEDDWIYMRLSELLIFLNYNDLRKRLIDKCKNSTDENIVDVYTSFIQDYGWL
;
A
#
# COMPACT_ATOMS: atom_id res chain seq x y z
N MET A 1 -1.07 -36.68 31.04
CA MET A 1 0.32 -36.17 30.94
C MET A 1 0.29 -34.95 30.04
N THR A 2 0.63 -33.78 30.57
CA THR A 2 0.86 -32.57 29.76
C THR A 2 2.36 -32.47 29.48
N THR A 3 2.78 -32.87 28.29
CA THR A 3 4.15 -32.64 27.83
C THR A 3 4.33 -31.14 27.63
N LYS A 4 5.11 -30.48 28.50
CA LYS A 4 5.56 -29.11 28.22
C LYS A 4 6.36 -29.14 26.92
N PRO A 5 6.05 -28.26 25.95
CA PRO A 5 6.85 -28.17 24.75
C PRO A 5 8.28 -27.77 25.14
N ILE A 6 9.25 -28.57 24.72
CA ILE A 6 10.69 -28.27 24.87
C ILE A 6 11.09 -27.56 23.59
N TYR A 7 11.26 -26.25 23.67
CA TYR A 7 11.74 -25.45 22.56
C TYR A 7 13.28 -25.44 22.52
N SER A 8 13.85 -25.21 21.34
CA SER A 8 15.29 -25.03 21.20
C SER A 8 15.71 -23.65 21.75
N LYS A 9 17.00 -23.49 22.08
CA LYS A 9 17.53 -22.19 22.56
C LYS A 9 17.39 -21.09 21.51
N GLU A 10 17.45 -21.45 20.24
CA GLU A 10 17.24 -20.55 19.10
C GLU A 10 15.79 -20.05 19.10
N TRP A 11 14.82 -20.95 19.31
CA TRP A 11 13.41 -20.58 19.39
C TRP A 11 13.12 -19.65 20.58
N ASP A 12 13.70 -19.93 21.75
CA ASP A 12 13.59 -19.04 22.91
C ASP A 12 14.18 -17.64 22.63
N SER A 13 15.28 -17.59 21.86
CA SER A 13 15.91 -16.33 21.45
C SER A 13 15.03 -15.53 20.49
N VAL A 14 14.32 -16.20 19.58
CA VAL A 14 13.33 -15.56 18.68
C VAL A 14 12.19 -14.95 19.48
N ILE A 15 11.62 -15.69 20.44
CA ILE A 15 10.54 -15.18 21.30
C ILE A 15 11.00 -13.94 22.08
N GLU A 16 12.21 -13.95 22.62
CA GLU A 16 12.75 -12.82 23.36
C GLU A 16 12.99 -11.60 22.46
N ALA A 17 13.51 -11.81 21.24
CA ALA A 17 13.69 -10.73 20.27
C ALA A 17 12.36 -10.10 19.85
N ASP A 18 11.33 -10.92 19.59
CA ASP A 18 9.99 -10.46 19.25
C ASP A 18 9.38 -9.61 20.38
N ARG A 19 9.46 -10.08 21.63
CA ARG A 19 8.98 -9.31 22.79
C ARG A 19 9.65 -7.96 22.91
N ARG A 20 10.97 -7.89 22.68
CA ARG A 20 11.73 -6.63 22.71
C ARG A 20 11.32 -5.71 21.56
N LEU A 21 11.10 -6.26 20.37
CA LEU A 21 10.62 -5.48 19.22
C LEU A 21 9.25 -4.88 19.51
N VAL A 22 8.29 -5.67 20.00
CA VAL A 22 6.95 -5.20 20.39
C VAL A 22 7.03 -4.11 21.46
N ALA A 23 7.84 -4.30 22.50
CA ALA A 23 8.04 -3.28 23.53
C ALA A 23 8.66 -1.99 22.97
N SER A 24 9.57 -2.10 22.01
CA SER A 24 10.22 -0.97 21.37
C SER A 24 9.26 -0.20 20.47
N LYS A 25 8.44 -0.91 19.67
CA LYS A 25 7.34 -0.33 18.88
C LYS A 25 6.38 0.48 19.78
N HIS A 26 5.92 -0.13 20.88
CA HIS A 26 5.03 0.54 21.84
C HIS A 26 5.64 1.80 22.46
N ASN A 27 6.92 1.76 22.82
CA ASN A 27 7.61 2.92 23.39
C ASN A 27 7.84 4.01 22.33
N PHE A 28 8.14 3.62 21.09
CA PHE A 28 8.30 4.55 19.99
C PHE A 28 6.98 5.26 19.64
N ARG A 29 5.84 4.56 19.65
CA ARG A 29 4.51 5.17 19.42
C ARG A 29 4.20 6.30 20.41
N LYS A 30 4.79 6.28 21.61
CA LYS A 30 4.59 7.30 22.64
C LYS A 30 5.48 8.53 22.48
N THR A 31 6.41 8.55 21.53
CA THR A 31 7.25 9.72 21.32
C THR A 31 6.46 10.82 20.60
N ASN A 32 6.72 12.08 20.96
CA ASN A 32 6.00 13.22 20.39
C ASN A 32 6.25 13.41 18.88
N ASN A 33 7.29 12.78 18.33
CA ASN A 33 7.68 12.88 16.93
C ASN A 33 7.44 11.57 16.15
N PHE A 34 6.67 10.63 16.68
CA PHE A 34 6.40 9.34 16.03
C PHE A 34 5.95 9.53 14.58
N PHE A 35 4.92 10.34 14.36
CA PHE A 35 4.34 10.56 13.04
C PHE A 35 5.34 11.17 12.06
N GLU A 36 6.09 12.19 12.49
CA GLU A 36 7.15 12.82 11.68
C GLU A 36 8.23 11.81 11.28
N LYS A 37 8.59 10.90 12.19
CA LYS A 37 9.58 9.86 11.91
C LYS A 37 9.08 8.81 10.93
N ILE A 38 7.80 8.44 11.00
CA ILE A 38 7.16 7.58 10.00
C ILE A 38 7.20 8.25 8.62
N LEU A 39 6.84 9.53 8.53
CA LEU A 39 6.89 10.28 7.26
C LEU A 39 8.32 10.36 6.69
N LEU A 40 9.33 10.57 7.54
CA LEU A 40 10.73 10.54 7.10
C LEU A 40 11.13 9.16 6.59
N ALA A 41 10.75 8.10 7.30
CA ALA A 41 11.07 6.73 6.93
C ALA A 41 10.38 6.29 5.63
N LEU A 42 9.15 6.77 5.35
CA LEU A 42 8.47 6.50 4.07
C LEU A 42 9.21 7.09 2.86
N ASN A 43 9.96 8.18 3.06
CA ASN A 43 10.74 8.83 2.00
C ASN A 43 12.18 8.31 1.88
N ASP A 44 12.58 7.39 2.76
CA ASP A 44 13.89 6.74 2.72
C ASP A 44 13.73 5.32 2.17
N GLN A 45 14.34 5.05 1.03
CA GLN A 45 14.22 3.76 0.36
C GLN A 45 14.66 2.58 1.26
N GLU A 46 15.65 2.76 2.14
CA GLU A 46 16.10 1.67 3.02
C GLU A 46 15.12 1.41 4.18
N GLN A 47 14.27 2.38 4.51
CA GLN A 47 13.35 2.31 5.65
C GLN A 47 11.88 2.20 5.22
N GLN A 48 11.57 2.43 3.95
CA GLN A 48 10.20 2.53 3.44
C GLN A 48 9.40 1.24 3.69
N GLN A 49 9.99 0.06 3.48
CA GLN A 49 9.34 -1.21 3.81
C GLN A 49 8.94 -1.26 5.28
N LEU A 50 9.87 -1.00 6.20
CA LEU A 50 9.62 -1.07 7.64
C LEU A 50 8.55 -0.05 8.06
N ALA A 51 8.57 1.15 7.47
CA ALA A 51 7.57 2.17 7.70
C ALA A 51 6.18 1.69 7.27
N LEU A 52 6.04 1.10 6.08
CA LEU A 52 4.78 0.55 5.57
C LEU A 52 4.26 -0.58 6.45
N GLU A 53 5.11 -1.53 6.85
CA GLU A 53 4.75 -2.60 7.78
C GLU A 53 4.25 -2.06 9.12
N TRP A 54 4.89 -1.02 9.65
CA TRP A 54 4.45 -0.39 10.90
C TRP A 54 3.13 0.35 10.71
N ILE A 55 2.93 1.02 9.57
CA ILE A 55 1.66 1.69 9.30
C ILE A 55 0.52 0.68 9.20
N ARG A 56 0.77 -0.49 8.58
CA ARG A 56 -0.21 -1.58 8.47
C ARG A 56 -0.66 -2.09 9.84
N ASP A 57 0.26 -2.19 10.78
CA ASP A 57 0.04 -2.80 12.10
C ASP A 57 -0.47 -1.80 13.17
N GLU A 58 -0.47 -0.49 12.87
CA GLU A 58 -0.81 0.58 13.81
C GLU A 58 -2.13 1.29 13.46
N HIS A 59 -2.77 1.89 14.47
CA HIS A 59 -3.96 2.71 14.26
C HIS A 59 -3.59 4.20 14.20
N PHE A 60 -3.88 4.84 13.07
CA PHE A 60 -3.71 6.28 12.86
C PHE A 60 -5.07 6.97 12.90
N SER A 61 -5.06 8.22 13.37
CA SER A 61 -6.22 9.10 13.31
C SER A 61 -6.53 9.52 11.88
N ASP A 62 -7.77 9.93 11.62
CA ASP A 62 -8.19 10.43 10.30
C ASP A 62 -7.30 11.56 9.78
N LEU A 63 -6.87 12.48 10.65
CA LEU A 63 -5.97 13.58 10.28
C LEU A 63 -4.59 13.08 9.84
N GLU A 64 -4.06 12.06 10.50
CA GLU A 64 -2.80 11.41 10.10
C GLU A 64 -2.99 10.66 8.77
N LEU A 65 -4.11 9.96 8.59
CA LEU A 65 -4.44 9.23 7.36
C LEU A 65 -4.63 10.16 6.16
N GLU A 66 -5.23 11.33 6.34
CA GLU A 66 -5.37 12.34 5.29
C GLU A 66 -4.02 12.77 4.68
N ILE A 67 -2.94 12.65 5.45
CA ILE A 67 -1.55 12.92 5.02
C ILE A 67 -0.87 11.66 4.49
N LEU A 68 -1.02 10.52 5.19
CA LEU A 68 -0.33 9.27 4.83
C LEU A 68 -0.85 8.65 3.53
N ILE A 69 -2.17 8.61 3.36
CA ILE A 69 -2.81 7.85 2.28
C ILE A 69 -2.35 8.31 0.89
N PRO A 70 -2.25 9.62 0.56
CA PRO A 70 -1.69 10.07 -0.71
C PRO A 70 -0.28 9.53 -0.97
N ILE A 71 0.61 9.60 0.03
CA ILE A 71 1.99 9.11 -0.08
C ILE A 71 2.01 7.61 -0.34
N ILE A 72 1.16 6.85 0.34
CA ILE A 72 1.08 5.40 0.18
C ILE A 72 0.48 5.03 -1.18
N ILE A 73 -0.47 5.82 -1.70
CA ILE A 73 -1.00 5.66 -3.06
C ILE A 73 0.13 5.86 -4.09
N ASP A 74 0.92 6.93 -3.96
CA ASP A 74 2.06 7.16 -4.84
C ASP A 74 3.05 6.00 -4.79
N ILE A 75 3.38 5.50 -3.59
CA ILE A 75 4.26 4.33 -3.46
C ILE A 75 3.62 3.10 -4.15
N ALA A 76 2.31 2.86 -3.99
CA ALA A 76 1.63 1.70 -4.56
C ALA A 76 1.50 1.73 -6.10
N VAL A 77 1.64 2.89 -6.73
CA VAL A 77 1.46 3.10 -8.17
C VAL A 77 2.79 3.41 -8.88
N ASP A 78 3.60 4.31 -8.33
CA ASP A 78 4.84 4.81 -8.94
C ASP A 78 6.10 4.54 -8.09
N GLY A 79 5.94 3.88 -6.95
CA GLY A 79 7.04 3.60 -6.04
C GLY A 79 7.99 2.48 -6.49
N ASN A 80 8.89 2.12 -5.56
CA ASN A 80 9.80 0.99 -5.73
C ASN A 80 9.00 -0.32 -5.86
N GLN A 81 9.33 -1.12 -6.88
CA GLN A 81 8.69 -2.39 -7.18
C GLN A 81 8.68 -3.36 -5.98
N ASP A 82 9.76 -3.39 -5.20
CA ASP A 82 9.89 -4.27 -4.03
C ASP A 82 8.98 -3.84 -2.86
N HIS A 83 8.43 -2.63 -2.90
CA HIS A 83 7.63 -2.06 -1.81
C HIS A 83 6.14 -1.93 -2.15
N LEU A 84 5.75 -2.16 -3.41
CA LEU A 84 4.38 -1.96 -3.89
C LEU A 84 3.37 -2.80 -3.09
N HIS A 85 3.69 -4.06 -2.80
CA HIS A 85 2.77 -4.96 -2.11
C HIS A 85 2.53 -4.52 -0.66
N TYR A 86 3.55 -4.04 0.05
CA TYR A 86 3.37 -3.48 1.40
C TYR A 86 2.47 -2.24 1.38
N ALA A 87 2.64 -1.35 0.41
CA ALA A 87 1.79 -0.17 0.27
C ALA A 87 0.33 -0.55 -0.03
N ARG A 88 0.12 -1.51 -0.94
CA ARG A 88 -1.22 -2.05 -1.25
C ARG A 88 -1.89 -2.66 -0.02
N GLU A 89 -1.18 -3.45 0.78
CA GLU A 89 -1.70 -4.01 2.05
C GLU A 89 -2.17 -2.91 3.02
N VAL A 90 -1.39 -1.84 3.17
CA VAL A 90 -1.76 -0.70 4.01
C VAL A 90 -3.06 -0.05 3.50
N LEU A 91 -3.16 0.20 2.18
CA LEU A 91 -4.36 0.80 1.59
C LEU A 91 -5.58 -0.09 1.75
N PHE A 92 -5.43 -1.40 1.57
CA PHE A 92 -6.50 -2.37 1.77
C PHE A 92 -7.00 -2.32 3.22
N ASN A 93 -6.12 -2.48 4.20
CA ASN A 93 -6.52 -2.43 5.62
C ASN A 93 -7.27 -1.13 5.97
N ASN A 94 -6.83 0.00 5.43
CA ASN A 94 -7.48 1.29 5.68
C ASN A 94 -8.80 1.47 4.89
N ALA A 95 -8.92 0.89 3.69
CA ALA A 95 -10.16 0.94 2.91
C ALA A 95 -11.31 0.16 3.57
N PHE A 96 -11.01 -0.94 4.27
CA PHE A 96 -12.02 -1.72 5.02
C PHE A 96 -12.41 -1.07 6.36
N ASN A 97 -11.54 -0.23 6.95
CA ASN A 97 -11.73 0.35 8.28
C ASN A 97 -12.62 1.61 8.31
N SER A 98 -13.60 1.71 7.40
CA SER A 98 -14.77 2.61 7.46
C SER A 98 -14.57 4.09 7.11
N ASN A 99 -13.37 4.54 6.77
CA ASN A 99 -13.17 5.91 6.30
C ASN A 99 -12.84 5.93 4.81
N ASP A 100 -13.72 6.53 4.02
CA ASP A 100 -13.64 6.63 2.55
C ASP A 100 -12.42 7.47 2.08
N ILE A 101 -11.46 7.76 2.96
CA ILE A 101 -10.23 8.52 2.73
C ILE A 101 -9.44 7.89 1.59
N VAL A 102 -9.23 6.56 1.59
CA VAL A 102 -8.50 5.87 0.51
C VAL A 102 -9.16 6.12 -0.84
N ARG A 103 -10.47 5.92 -0.93
CA ARG A 103 -11.22 6.15 -2.17
C ARG A 103 -11.18 7.62 -2.59
N LYS A 104 -11.42 8.55 -1.67
CA LYS A 104 -11.42 10.00 -1.94
C LYS A 104 -10.08 10.47 -2.45
N LYS A 105 -8.99 10.10 -1.79
CA LYS A 105 -7.63 10.47 -2.19
C LYS A 105 -7.26 9.87 -3.53
N LEU A 106 -7.50 8.57 -3.71
CA LEU A 106 -7.23 7.92 -4.99
C LEU A 106 -8.03 8.55 -6.13
N THR A 107 -9.31 8.87 -5.90
CA THR A 107 -10.14 9.56 -6.88
C THR A 107 -9.61 10.94 -7.21
N SER A 108 -9.13 11.70 -6.21
CA SER A 108 -8.56 13.04 -6.44
C SER A 108 -7.23 13.03 -7.20
N MET A 109 -6.41 11.99 -7.00
CA MET A 109 -5.11 11.82 -7.66
C MET A 109 -5.21 11.08 -9.00
N PHE A 110 -6.40 10.54 -9.30
CA PHE A 110 -6.59 9.63 -10.42
C PHE A 110 -6.19 10.24 -11.76
N ASP A 111 -6.64 11.47 -12.01
CA ASP A 111 -6.38 12.13 -13.28
C ASP A 111 -4.90 12.51 -13.42
N ASP A 112 -4.19 12.75 -12.32
CA ASP A 112 -2.74 12.99 -12.34
C ASP A 112 -1.98 11.74 -12.82
N PHE A 113 -2.37 10.55 -12.33
CA PHE A 113 -1.83 9.29 -12.86
C PHE A 113 -2.16 9.09 -14.33
N LEU A 114 -3.38 9.41 -14.76
CA LEU A 114 -3.76 9.29 -16.18
C LEU A 114 -2.95 10.26 -17.07
N ASN A 115 -2.62 11.44 -16.57
CA ASN A 115 -1.85 12.44 -17.30
C ASN A 115 -0.36 12.10 -17.45
N SER A 116 0.15 11.11 -16.71
CA SER A 116 1.52 10.61 -16.90
C SER A 116 1.75 9.99 -18.27
N GLU A 117 0.69 9.44 -18.88
CA GLU A 117 0.74 8.66 -20.13
C GLU A 117 1.83 7.57 -20.10
N ASP A 118 2.03 6.97 -18.92
CA ASP A 118 3.00 5.90 -18.68
C ASP A 118 2.27 4.55 -18.52
N ASP A 119 2.64 3.57 -19.33
CA ASP A 119 2.02 2.24 -19.37
C ASP A 119 2.28 1.44 -18.09
N TRP A 120 3.44 1.60 -17.44
CA TRP A 120 3.74 0.98 -16.16
C TRP A 120 2.88 1.56 -15.03
N ILE A 121 2.72 2.89 -15.00
CA ILE A 121 1.81 3.55 -14.04
C ILE A 121 0.38 3.03 -14.25
N TYR A 122 -0.07 2.91 -15.50
CA TYR A 122 -1.41 2.42 -15.80
C TYR A 122 -1.61 0.97 -15.34
N MET A 123 -0.62 0.09 -15.59
CA MET A 123 -0.65 -1.30 -15.13
C MET A 123 -0.64 -1.42 -13.60
N ARG A 124 0.15 -0.61 -12.90
CA ARG A 124 0.21 -0.64 -11.43
C ARG A 124 -1.03 -0.03 -10.78
N LEU A 125 -1.57 1.04 -11.37
CA LEU A 125 -2.82 1.67 -10.93
C LEU A 125 -3.98 0.70 -11.06
N SER A 126 -4.13 0.04 -12.20
CA SER A 126 -5.17 -0.95 -12.43
C SER A 126 -5.08 -2.15 -11.48
N GLU A 127 -3.90 -2.71 -11.23
CA GLU A 127 -3.69 -3.74 -10.21
C GLU A 127 -4.19 -3.26 -8.83
N LEU A 128 -3.84 -2.03 -8.43
CA LEU A 128 -4.33 -1.43 -7.19
C LEU A 128 -5.86 -1.31 -7.18
N LEU A 129 -6.47 -0.86 -8.27
CA LEU A 129 -7.93 -0.73 -8.37
C LEU A 129 -8.66 -2.07 -8.31
N ILE A 130 -8.08 -3.13 -8.87
CA ILE A 130 -8.57 -4.51 -8.73
C ILE A 130 -8.46 -4.94 -7.27
N PHE A 131 -7.30 -4.74 -6.66
CA PHE A 131 -7.04 -5.12 -5.27
C PHE A 131 -8.00 -4.44 -4.28
N LEU A 132 -8.33 -3.16 -4.53
CA LEU A 132 -9.29 -2.38 -3.72
C LEU A 132 -10.75 -2.54 -4.16
N ASN A 133 -11.02 -3.27 -5.25
CA ASN A 133 -12.36 -3.45 -5.83
C ASN A 133 -13.09 -2.13 -6.20
N TYR A 134 -12.35 -1.16 -6.78
CA TYR A 134 -12.90 0.14 -7.21
C TYR A 134 -13.32 0.12 -8.69
N ASN A 135 -14.41 -0.58 -8.98
CA ASN A 135 -14.86 -0.89 -10.34
C ASN A 135 -15.22 0.33 -11.21
N ASP A 136 -15.65 1.44 -10.61
CA ASP A 136 -15.92 2.69 -11.31
C ASP A 136 -14.63 3.33 -11.84
N LEU A 137 -13.58 3.37 -11.02
CA LEU A 137 -12.27 3.87 -11.45
C LEU A 137 -11.62 2.91 -12.45
N ARG A 138 -11.77 1.59 -12.30
CA ARG A 138 -11.32 0.61 -13.30
C ARG A 138 -11.89 0.89 -14.68
N LYS A 139 -13.20 1.17 -14.77
CA LYS A 139 -13.86 1.52 -16.04
C LYS A 139 -13.26 2.79 -16.66
N ARG A 140 -13.03 3.83 -15.85
CA ARG A 140 -12.41 5.08 -16.32
C ARG A 140 -11.00 4.85 -16.88
N LEU A 141 -10.18 4.06 -16.20
CA LEU A 141 -8.83 3.71 -16.67
C LEU A 141 -8.89 2.94 -17.99
N ILE A 142 -9.76 1.92 -18.08
CA ILE A 142 -9.98 1.14 -19.30
C ILE A 142 -10.41 2.04 -20.47
N ASP A 143 -11.34 2.96 -20.24
CA ASP A 143 -11.79 3.90 -21.27
C ASP A 143 -10.64 4.82 -21.73
N LYS A 144 -9.76 5.26 -20.84
CA LYS A 144 -8.55 6.02 -21.20
C LYS A 144 -7.59 5.16 -22.04
N CYS A 145 -7.32 3.92 -21.63
CA CYS A 145 -6.42 3.02 -22.37
C CYS A 145 -6.93 2.72 -23.78
N LYS A 146 -8.22 2.34 -23.90
CA LYS A 146 -8.84 1.96 -25.17
C LYS A 146 -8.87 3.09 -26.20
N ASN A 147 -8.97 4.33 -25.75
CA ASN A 147 -9.02 5.51 -26.61
C ASN A 147 -7.65 6.18 -26.80
N SER A 148 -6.56 5.57 -26.31
CA SER A 148 -5.21 6.09 -26.49
C SER A 148 -4.73 5.92 -27.93
N THR A 149 -3.87 6.83 -28.37
CA THR A 149 -3.09 6.68 -29.62
C THR A 149 -1.75 5.99 -29.40
N ASP A 150 -1.34 5.78 -28.14
CA ASP A 150 -0.13 5.04 -27.78
C ASP A 150 -0.44 3.53 -27.70
N GLU A 151 0.26 2.74 -28.52
CA GLU A 151 0.08 1.30 -28.62
C GLU A 151 0.41 0.57 -27.30
N ASN A 152 1.41 1.04 -26.53
CA ASN A 152 1.75 0.44 -25.23
C ASN A 152 0.60 0.60 -24.23
N ILE A 153 -0.03 1.77 -24.20
CA ILE A 153 -1.20 2.02 -23.34
C ILE A 153 -2.42 1.21 -23.79
N VAL A 154 -2.60 1.01 -25.11
CA VAL A 154 -3.67 0.13 -25.64
C VAL A 154 -3.39 -1.33 -25.24
N ASP A 155 -2.13 -1.77 -25.23
CA ASP A 155 -1.75 -3.11 -24.81
C ASP A 155 -2.05 -3.37 -23.33
N VAL A 156 -1.91 -2.36 -22.46
CA VAL A 156 -2.36 -2.46 -21.05
C VAL A 156 -3.83 -2.87 -20.97
N TYR A 157 -4.71 -2.28 -21.78
CA TYR A 157 -6.13 -2.67 -21.85
C TYR A 157 -6.32 -4.12 -22.33
N THR A 158 -5.54 -4.55 -23.33
CA THR A 158 -5.61 -5.91 -23.87
C THR A 158 -5.21 -6.93 -22.80
N SER A 159 -4.13 -6.67 -22.07
CA SER A 159 -3.68 -7.49 -20.94
C SER A 159 -4.75 -7.56 -19.84
N PHE A 160 -5.45 -6.45 -19.54
CA PHE A 160 -6.56 -6.47 -18.58
C PHE A 160 -7.66 -7.45 -18.91
N ILE A 161 -8.10 -7.47 -20.17
CA ILE A 161 -9.17 -8.36 -20.61
C ILE A 161 -8.72 -9.82 -20.54
N GLN A 162 -7.48 -10.10 -20.91
CA GLN A 162 -6.95 -11.45 -21.01
C GLN A 162 -6.70 -12.07 -19.62
N ASP A 163 -6.08 -11.32 -18.71
CA ASP A 163 -5.54 -11.88 -17.46
C ASP A 163 -6.52 -11.82 -16.29
N TYR A 164 -7.39 -10.81 -16.26
CA TYR A 164 -8.23 -10.53 -15.08
C TYR A 164 -9.73 -10.68 -15.34
N GLY A 165 -10.13 -10.88 -16.60
CA GLY A 165 -11.54 -10.97 -17.00
C GLY A 165 -12.28 -9.64 -16.88
N TRP A 166 -13.46 -9.57 -17.50
CA TRP A 166 -14.30 -8.36 -17.50
C TRP A 166 -15.38 -8.47 -16.41
N LEU A 167 -14.97 -8.33 -15.15
CA LEU A 167 -15.71 -7.90 -13.93
C LEU A 167 -14.97 -8.39 -12.69
#